data_AF-A0A3C0AKK2-F1
#
_entry.id   AF-A0A3C0AKK2-F1
#
_cell.length_a   1.000
_cell.length_b   1.000
_cell.length_c   1.000
_cell.angle_alpha   90.00
_cell.angle_beta   90.00
_cell.angle_gamma   90.00
#
_symmetry.space_group_name_H-M   'P 1'
#
loop_
_entity.id
_entity.type
_entity.pdbx_description
1 polymer ?
#
loop_
_entity_poly.entity_id
_entity_poly.type
_entity_poly.pdbx_seq_one_letter_code
_entity_poly.pdbx_strand_id
1 'polypeptide(L)' 'AGVREFIPQAKYEIRDDHLPLNEIAGIPTCDIIDFDYPVWHTTRDIPRYCSGNSLEKVGTVLIYWLQNLPEG' A
#
# COMPACT_ATOMS: atom_id res chain seq x y z
N ALA A 1 4.20 17.00 -10.01
CA ALA A 1 2.84 16.50 -10.31
C ALA A 1 2.47 15.48 -9.24
N GLY A 2 1.23 15.46 -8.73
CA GLY A 2 0.83 14.51 -7.68
C GLY A 2 0.69 13.07 -8.19
N VAL A 3 0.82 12.09 -7.29
CA VAL A 3 0.52 10.67 -7.53
C VAL A 3 -0.99 10.49 -7.66
N ARG A 4 -1.47 9.74 -8.67
CA ARG A 4 -2.90 9.62 -9.01
C ARG A 4 -3.44 8.20 -8.94
N GLU A 5 -2.58 7.24 -8.62
CA GLU A 5 -2.87 5.81 -8.59
C GLU A 5 -3.65 5.38 -7.33
N PHE A 6 -3.66 6.21 -6.28
CA PHE A 6 -4.48 6.01 -5.09
C PHE A 6 -5.88 6.57 -5.32
N ILE A 7 -6.79 5.71 -5.78
CA ILE A 7 -8.17 6.08 -6.10
C ILE A 7 -9.04 5.82 -4.84
N PRO A 8 -9.77 6.82 -4.31
CA PRO A 8 -10.57 6.66 -3.09
C PRO A 8 -11.89 5.91 -3.37
N GLN A 9 -11.77 4.65 -3.79
CA GLN A 9 -12.88 3.78 -4.11
C GLN A 9 -12.63 2.41 -3.49
N ALA A 10 -13.59 1.94 -2.70
CA ALA A 10 -13.57 0.58 -2.18
C ALA A 10 -13.69 -0.43 -3.34
N LYS A 11 -12.83 -1.47 -3.32
CA LYS A 11 -12.82 -2.52 -4.34
C LYS A 11 -12.87 -3.92 -3.71
N TYR A 12 -11.98 -4.20 -2.76
CA TYR A 12 -11.85 -5.51 -2.12
C TYR A 12 -11.67 -5.36 -0.61
N GLU A 13 -12.11 -6.40 0.11
CA GLU A 13 -11.70 -6.65 1.50
C GLU A 13 -10.60 -7.71 1.51
N ILE A 14 -9.60 -7.57 2.37
CA ILE A 14 -8.50 -8.52 2.50
C ILE A 14 -8.19 -8.79 3.96
N ARG A 15 -7.87 -10.05 4.24
CA ARG A 15 -7.36 -10.48 5.55
C ARG A 15 -5.84 -10.49 5.49
N ASP A 16 -5.23 -9.50 6.10
CA ASP A 16 -3.78 -9.34 6.17
C ASP A 16 -3.36 -8.95 7.60
N ASP A 17 -2.06 -8.77 7.82
CA ASP A 17 -1.46 -8.49 9.12
C ASP A 17 -2.00 -7.19 9.77
N HIS A 18 -2.59 -6.28 8.98
CA HIS A 18 -3.19 -5.06 9.48
C HIS A 18 -4.41 -5.32 10.39
N LEU A 19 -5.15 -6.41 10.20
CA LEU A 19 -6.36 -6.73 10.97
C LEU A 19 -6.08 -6.98 12.45
N PRO A 20 -5.20 -7.93 12.87
CA PRO A 20 -4.93 -8.13 14.29
C PRO A 20 -4.31 -6.88 14.96
N LEU A 21 -3.52 -6.10 14.23
CA LEU A 21 -2.99 -4.81 14.72
C LEU A 21 -4.14 -3.82 15.00
N ASN A 22 -5.15 -3.78 14.14
CA ASN A 22 -6.29 -2.89 14.30
C ASN A 22 -7.30 -3.38 15.34
N GLU A 23 -7.81 -4.58 15.16
CA GLU A 23 -8.99 -5.10 15.86
C GLU A 23 -8.65 -5.58 17.29
N ILE A 24 -7.44 -6.09 17.50
CA ILE A 24 -7.02 -6.66 18.79
C ILE A 24 -6.17 -5.66 19.58
N ALA A 25 -5.14 -5.10 18.94
CA ALA A 25 -4.23 -4.17 19.62
C ALA A 25 -4.72 -2.71 19.63
N GLY A 26 -5.76 -2.37 18.85
CA GLY A 26 -6.32 -1.02 18.78
C GLY A 26 -5.43 0.00 18.07
N ILE A 27 -4.47 -0.45 17.26
CA ILE A 27 -3.56 0.43 16.52
C ILE A 27 -4.22 0.77 15.18
N PRO A 28 -4.46 2.05 14.85
CA PRO A 28 -4.94 2.43 13.54
C PRO A 28 -3.95 2.00 12.45
N THR A 29 -4.40 1.17 11.52
CA THR A 29 -3.56 0.63 10.44
C THR A 29 -4.23 0.86 9.08
N CYS A 30 -3.40 0.88 8.05
CA CYS A 30 -3.79 0.92 6.66
C CYS A 30 -2.83 0.00 5.90
N ASP A 31 -3.35 -0.72 4.92
CA ASP A 31 -2.60 -1.65 4.09
C ASP A 31 -2.49 -1.12 2.66
N ILE A 32 -1.26 -0.96 2.17
CA ILE A 32 -0.97 -0.49 0.81
C ILE A 32 -0.58 -1.71 -0.03
N ILE A 33 -1.54 -2.23 -0.78
CA ILE A 33 -1.42 -3.49 -1.51
C ILE A 33 -1.92 -3.35 -2.95
N ASP A 34 -1.22 -4.01 -3.89
CA ASP A 34 -1.61 -4.09 -5.29
C ASP A 34 -2.38 -5.40 -5.55
N PHE A 35 -3.70 -5.30 -5.71
CA PHE A 35 -4.56 -6.44 -6.01
C PHE A 35 -4.49 -6.91 -7.47
N ASP A 36 -3.90 -6.11 -8.36
CA ASP A 36 -3.86 -6.40 -9.80
C ASP A 36 -2.45 -6.91 -10.22
N TYR A 37 -1.64 -7.43 -9.28
CA TYR A 37 -0.29 -7.97 -9.51
C TYR A 37 -0.29 -9.39 -10.15
N PRO A 38 0.07 -9.56 -11.44
CA PRO A 38 -0.22 -10.80 -12.18
C PRO A 38 0.62 -12.03 -11.83
N VAL A 39 1.75 -11.84 -11.14
CA VAL A 39 2.69 -12.93 -10.81
C VAL A 39 2.71 -13.27 -9.32
N TRP A 40 1.77 -12.73 -8.54
CA TRP A 40 1.54 -13.09 -7.15
C TRP A 40 1.48 -14.62 -6.96
N HIS A 41 2.19 -15.12 -5.95
CA HIS A 41 2.26 -16.56 -5.62
C HIS A 41 2.72 -17.46 -6.80
N THR A 42 3.61 -16.95 -7.66
CA THR A 42 4.26 -17.74 -8.70
C THR A 42 5.78 -17.68 -8.56
N THR A 43 6.49 -18.63 -9.19
CA THR A 43 7.97 -18.59 -9.29
C THR A 43 8.50 -17.42 -10.13
N ARG A 44 7.60 -16.65 -10.77
CA ARG A 44 7.92 -15.43 -11.50
C ARG A 44 7.85 -14.18 -10.63
N ASP A 45 7.51 -14.29 -9.35
CA ASP A 45 7.64 -13.18 -8.42
C ASP A 45 9.12 -12.92 -8.12
N ILE A 46 9.76 -12.25 -9.08
CA ILE A 46 11.20 -11.95 -9.11
C ILE A 46 11.40 -10.48 -9.46
N PRO A 47 12.57 -9.88 -9.17
CA PRO A 47 12.80 -8.44 -9.35
C PRO A 47 12.51 -7.89 -10.75
N ARG A 48 12.49 -8.74 -11.78
CA ARG A 48 12.13 -8.37 -13.16
C ARG A 48 10.72 -7.77 -13.29
N TYR A 49 9.79 -8.14 -12.41
CA TYR A 49 8.41 -7.67 -12.40
C TYR A 49 8.18 -6.46 -11.47
N CYS A 50 9.21 -6.02 -10.75
CA CYS A 50 9.16 -4.77 -10.01
C CYS A 50 9.25 -3.56 -10.96
N SER A 51 8.57 -2.48 -10.58
CA SER A 51 8.57 -1.21 -11.32
C SER A 51 9.17 -0.12 -10.44
N GLY A 52 10.31 0.45 -10.87
CA GLY A 52 10.94 1.57 -10.16
C GLY A 52 10.00 2.78 -10.03
N ASN A 53 9.22 3.06 -11.08
CA ASN A 53 8.22 4.12 -11.07
C ASN A 53 7.08 3.85 -10.06
N SER A 54 6.68 2.58 -9.87
CA SER A 54 5.65 2.24 -8.87
C SER A 54 6.19 2.40 -7.45
N LEU A 55 7.44 1.96 -7.21
CA LEU A 55 8.12 2.14 -5.93
C LEU A 55 8.29 3.62 -5.57
N GLU A 56 8.70 4.44 -6.54
CA GLU A 56 8.83 5.90 -6.37
C GLU A 56 7.50 6.55 -5.97
N LYS A 57 6.38 6.14 -6.61
CA LYS A 57 5.05 6.69 -6.31
C LYS A 57 4.61 6.38 -4.89
N VAL A 58 4.74 5.13 -4.44
CA VAL A 58 4.41 4.73 -3.06
C VAL A 58 5.29 5.49 -2.07
N GLY A 59 6.60 5.52 -2.31
CA GLY A 59 7.54 6.25 -1.46
C GLY A 59 7.24 7.75 -1.38
N THR A 60 6.88 8.38 -2.50
CA THR A 60 6.53 9.81 -2.55
C THR A 60 5.32 10.12 -1.67
N VAL A 61 4.27 9.29 -1.73
CA VAL A 61 3.06 9.49 -0.90
C VAL A 61 3.39 9.30 0.58
N LEU A 62 4.12 8.25 0.94
CA LEU A 62 4.48 7.98 2.34
C LEU A 62 5.38 9.06 2.93
N ILE A 63 6.39 9.52 2.20
CA ILE A 63 7.27 10.61 2.65
C ILE A 63 6.47 11.89 2.85
N TYR A 64 5.60 12.24 1.89
CA TYR A 64 4.74 13.41 2.02
C TYR A 64 3.82 13.31 3.24
N TRP A 65 3.19 12.16 3.47
CA TRP A 65 2.32 11.93 4.62
C TRP A 65 3.09 12.05 5.95
N LEU A 66 4.28 11.44 6.07
CA LEU A 66 5.13 11.52 7.26
C LEU A 66 5.60 12.95 7.56
N GLN A 67 5.82 13.78 6.52
CA GLN A 67 6.22 15.18 6.66
C GLN A 67 5.04 16.11 7.00
N ASN A 68 3.81 15.67 6.77
CA ASN A 68 2.58 16.44 6.94
C ASN A 68 1.56 15.68 7.79
N LEU A 69 2.03 15.09 8.89
CA LEU A 69 1.15 14.39 9.82
C LEU A 69 0.07 15.37 10.32
N PRO A 70 -1.22 14.97 10.30
CA PRO A 70 -2.27 15.77 10.91
C PRO A 70 -1.92 16.04 12.38
N GLU A 71 -2.18 17.24 12.86
CA GLU A 71 -2.21 17.48 14.30
C GLU A 71 -3.31 16.58 14.91
N GLY A 72 -2.98 15.94 16.03
CA GLY A 72 -3.88 15.03 16.75
C GLY A 72 -5.02 15.74 17.45
#